data_AF-T0IK81-F1
#
_entry.id   AF-T0IK81-F1
#
_cell.length_a   1.000
_cell.length_b   1.000
_cell.length_c   1.000
_cell.angle_alpha   90.00
_cell.angle_beta   90.00
_cell.angle_gamma   90.00
#
_symmetry.space_group_name_H-M   'P 1'
#
loop_
_entity.id
_entity.type
_entity.pdbx_description
1 polymer ?
#
loop_
_entity_poly.entity_id
_entity_poly.type
_entity_poly.pdbx_seq_one_letter_code
_entity_poly.pdbx_strand_id
1 'polypeptide(L)'
;MKSIAPVSGWMLDRIALLDEAKPGFAGHYLRASDERRQVIAAFLSANKLDRDDAGDTAEFLMRVDHRSILHRAFGRVPPGLRAALRRSGSQPHEPAYYRQLFDLMSHGDRHLIKAIWQSAKLDPERLTIITGVPADLCDSRILTKIKDRKHATDVALSVDLLSRRGVDRAALIDALHQSDGINDAIKHWSMRMSFPPGPIPAAEGYRPIRTGIELAAIARKYRNCSRGYFSSVMVGTHAFGEFRCEGREVLISFDKTDGMWIVDGVYTFRNFDVDAGISRAAYAFAARQGVPDRRPDRSDKAVEALRRLGRFHGDWGF
;
A
#
# COMPACT_ATOMS: atom_id res chain seq x y z
N MET A 1 -33.54 20.53 -12.29
CA MET A 1 -32.72 19.97 -13.40
C MET A 1 -31.33 19.67 -12.85
N LYS A 2 -30.77 18.47 -13.09
CA LYS A 2 -29.36 18.21 -12.74
C LYS A 2 -28.47 19.09 -13.62
N SER A 3 -27.45 19.72 -13.03
CA SER A 3 -26.49 20.54 -13.78
C SER A 3 -25.80 19.68 -14.86
N ILE A 4 -25.65 20.21 -16.07
CA ILE A 4 -24.92 19.55 -17.15
C ILE A 4 -23.44 19.67 -16.81
N ALA A 5 -22.77 18.53 -16.63
CA ALA A 5 -21.34 18.53 -16.36
C ALA A 5 -20.57 18.98 -17.61
N PRO A 6 -19.54 19.84 -17.47
CA PRO A 6 -18.73 20.27 -18.59
C PRO A 6 -17.98 19.08 -19.20
N VAL A 7 -17.73 19.13 -20.51
CA VAL A 7 -16.96 18.15 -21.28
C VAL A 7 -15.84 18.89 -21.99
N SER A 8 -14.62 18.34 -21.98
CA SER A 8 -13.43 18.97 -22.54
C SER A 8 -12.55 17.96 -23.29
N GLY A 9 -11.50 18.47 -23.95
CA GLY A 9 -10.48 17.66 -24.63
C GLY A 9 -10.99 16.93 -25.86
N TRP A 10 -10.40 15.77 -26.14
CA TRP A 10 -10.64 14.99 -27.37
C TRP A 10 -12.13 14.71 -27.61
N MET A 11 -12.91 14.51 -26.57
CA MET A 11 -14.32 14.20 -26.69
C MET A 11 -15.14 15.43 -27.12
N LEU A 12 -14.77 16.63 -26.66
CA LEU A 12 -15.42 17.87 -27.09
C LEU A 12 -15.18 18.09 -28.60
N ASP A 13 -13.97 17.86 -29.08
CA ASP A 13 -13.63 17.99 -30.51
C ASP A 13 -14.48 17.04 -31.37
N ARG A 14 -14.66 15.80 -30.90
CA ARG A 14 -15.54 14.82 -31.58
C ARG A 14 -17.01 15.23 -31.55
N ILE A 15 -17.49 15.74 -30.42
CA ILE A 15 -18.88 16.22 -30.30
C ILE A 15 -19.12 17.40 -31.25
N ALA A 16 -18.20 18.37 -31.28
CA ALA A 16 -18.30 19.53 -32.16
C ALA A 16 -18.33 19.11 -33.64
N LEU A 17 -17.46 18.18 -34.04
CA LEU A 17 -17.42 17.65 -35.40
C LEU A 17 -18.74 16.95 -35.80
N LEU A 18 -19.29 16.14 -34.90
CA LEU A 18 -20.56 15.45 -35.12
C LEU A 18 -21.75 16.41 -35.14
N ASP A 19 -21.73 17.47 -34.33
CA ASP A 19 -22.78 18.48 -34.28
C ASP A 19 -22.76 19.41 -35.49
N GLU A 20 -21.57 19.74 -36.03
CA GLU A 20 -21.41 20.47 -37.29
C GLU A 20 -22.06 19.70 -38.45
N ALA A 21 -21.85 18.38 -38.52
CA ALA A 21 -22.44 17.52 -39.54
C ALA A 21 -23.93 17.19 -39.29
N LYS A 22 -24.36 17.14 -38.03
CA LYS A 22 -25.74 16.85 -37.61
C LYS A 22 -26.16 17.74 -36.43
N PRO A 23 -26.72 18.94 -36.71
CA PRO A 23 -27.10 19.88 -35.67
C PRO A 23 -28.02 19.27 -34.61
N GLY A 24 -27.66 19.48 -33.34
CA GLY A 24 -28.40 18.96 -32.19
C GLY A 24 -27.77 17.71 -31.55
N PHE A 25 -26.74 17.13 -32.17
CA PHE A 25 -25.96 16.03 -31.60
C PHE A 25 -25.34 16.40 -30.24
N ALA A 26 -24.74 17.59 -30.11
CA ALA A 26 -24.14 18.03 -28.86
C ALA A 26 -25.19 18.10 -27.74
N GLY A 27 -26.37 18.66 -28.05
CA GLY A 27 -27.49 18.70 -27.14
C GLY A 27 -28.05 17.32 -26.77
N HIS A 28 -28.01 16.36 -27.71
CA HIS A 28 -28.36 14.97 -27.46
C HIS A 28 -27.36 14.30 -26.51
N TYR A 29 -26.07 14.43 -26.78
CA TYR A 29 -25.00 13.85 -25.96
C TYR A 29 -24.99 14.40 -24.53
N LEU A 30 -25.06 15.73 -24.36
CA LEU A 30 -24.96 16.38 -23.06
C LEU A 30 -26.14 16.06 -22.12
N ARG A 31 -27.32 15.75 -22.69
CA ARG A 31 -28.52 15.34 -21.94
C ARG A 31 -28.64 13.83 -21.78
N ALA A 32 -27.75 13.06 -22.40
CA ALA A 32 -27.78 11.61 -22.33
C ALA A 32 -27.41 11.10 -20.92
N SER A 33 -27.82 9.87 -20.62
CA SER A 33 -27.42 9.19 -19.39
C SER A 33 -25.90 9.00 -19.33
N ASP A 34 -25.35 8.84 -18.12
CA ASP A 34 -23.92 8.59 -17.91
C ASP A 34 -23.45 7.36 -18.70
N GLU A 35 -24.25 6.29 -18.67
CA GLU A 35 -24.01 5.09 -19.48
C GLU A 35 -23.94 5.39 -20.97
N ARG A 36 -24.91 6.16 -21.50
CA ARG A 36 -24.95 6.49 -22.93
C ARG A 36 -23.73 7.29 -23.35
N ARG A 37 -23.30 8.24 -22.52
CA ARG A 37 -22.10 9.04 -22.76
C ARG A 37 -20.84 8.17 -22.80
N GLN A 38 -20.69 7.23 -21.87
CA GLN A 38 -19.57 6.28 -21.86
C GLN A 38 -19.59 5.32 -23.06
N VAL A 39 -20.77 4.87 -23.49
CA VAL A 39 -20.91 4.02 -24.69
C VAL A 39 -20.52 4.78 -25.96
N ILE A 40 -20.96 6.04 -26.10
CA ILE A 40 -20.57 6.89 -27.24
C ILE A 40 -19.07 7.17 -27.21
N ALA A 41 -18.50 7.49 -26.05
CA ALA A 41 -17.07 7.71 -25.92
C ALA A 41 -16.26 6.45 -26.23
N ALA A 42 -16.71 5.26 -25.80
CA ALA A 42 -16.09 3.99 -26.16
C ALA A 42 -16.10 3.77 -27.69
N PHE A 43 -17.23 4.04 -28.36
CA PHE A 43 -17.33 3.98 -29.82
C PHE A 43 -16.34 4.92 -30.51
N LEU A 44 -16.31 6.19 -30.11
CA LEU A 44 -15.45 7.21 -30.72
C LEU A 44 -13.96 7.02 -30.37
N SER A 45 -13.64 6.27 -29.32
CA SER A 45 -12.26 5.87 -29.00
C SER A 45 -11.73 4.75 -29.92
N ALA A 46 -12.62 3.92 -30.45
CA ALA A 46 -12.27 2.77 -31.28
C ALA A 46 -12.36 3.06 -32.79
N ASN A 47 -13.15 4.07 -33.18
CA ASN A 47 -13.41 4.41 -34.58
C ASN A 47 -12.78 5.76 -34.91
N LYS A 48 -12.09 5.81 -36.06
CA LYS A 48 -11.71 7.09 -36.64
C LYS A 48 -12.98 7.76 -37.15
N LEU A 49 -13.12 9.04 -36.86
CA LEU A 49 -14.21 9.86 -37.36
C LEU A 49 -13.69 10.69 -38.52
N ASP A 50 -14.10 10.31 -39.73
CA ASP A 50 -13.84 11.03 -40.96
C ASP A 50 -14.96 12.06 -41.18
N ARG A 51 -14.62 13.21 -41.80
CA ARG A 51 -15.58 14.32 -41.98
C ARG A 51 -16.78 13.91 -42.83
N ASP A 52 -16.53 13.10 -43.87
CA ASP A 52 -17.56 12.69 -44.82
C ASP A 52 -18.61 11.77 -44.17
N ASP A 53 -18.20 10.96 -43.18
CA ASP A 53 -19.08 10.02 -42.46
C ASP A 53 -19.66 10.59 -41.15
N ALA A 54 -19.33 11.85 -40.82
CA ALA A 54 -19.69 12.43 -39.52
C ALA A 54 -21.21 12.55 -39.34
N GLY A 55 -21.96 12.90 -40.39
CA GLY A 55 -23.41 13.01 -40.36
C GLY A 55 -24.10 11.67 -40.08
N ASP A 56 -23.70 10.63 -40.82
CA ASP A 56 -24.23 9.27 -40.66
C ASP A 56 -23.85 8.68 -39.29
N THR A 57 -22.63 8.96 -38.82
CA THR A 57 -22.18 8.56 -37.48
C THR A 57 -23.00 9.23 -36.39
N ALA A 58 -23.25 10.54 -36.49
CA ALA A 58 -24.08 11.26 -35.54
C ALA A 58 -25.52 10.72 -35.53
N GLU A 59 -26.13 10.51 -36.69
CA GLU A 59 -27.47 9.94 -36.82
C GLU A 59 -27.57 8.54 -36.22
N PHE A 60 -26.58 7.69 -36.48
CA PHE A 60 -26.45 6.37 -35.86
C PHE A 60 -26.37 6.47 -34.33
N LEU A 61 -25.47 7.29 -33.80
CA LEU A 61 -25.26 7.47 -32.37
C LEU A 61 -26.44 8.16 -31.65
N MET A 62 -27.33 8.84 -32.37
CA MET A 62 -28.55 9.43 -31.77
C MET A 62 -29.71 8.44 -31.66
N ARG A 63 -29.79 7.45 -32.57
CA ARG A 63 -30.96 6.57 -32.71
C ARG A 63 -30.76 5.17 -32.14
N VAL A 64 -29.56 4.64 -32.25
CA VAL A 64 -29.31 3.20 -32.06
C VAL A 64 -29.06 2.84 -30.59
N ASP A 65 -29.39 1.62 -30.15
CA ASP A 65 -29.22 1.19 -28.76
C ASP A 65 -27.73 0.98 -28.35
N HIS A 66 -27.45 0.83 -27.04
CA HIS A 66 -26.08 0.67 -26.53
C HIS A 66 -25.35 -0.56 -27.08
N ARG A 67 -26.05 -1.70 -27.23
CA ARG A 67 -25.44 -2.94 -27.68
C ARG A 67 -25.00 -2.81 -29.14
N SER A 68 -25.87 -2.24 -29.97
CA SER A 68 -25.61 -2.02 -31.38
C SER A 68 -24.47 -1.00 -31.61
N ILE A 69 -24.36 0.05 -30.79
CA ILE A 69 -23.20 0.95 -30.81
C ILE A 69 -21.90 0.21 -30.47
N LEU A 70 -21.88 -0.53 -29.35
CA LEU A 70 -20.69 -1.28 -28.94
C LEU A 70 -20.33 -2.39 -29.94
N HIS A 71 -21.32 -3.01 -30.57
CA HIS A 71 -21.09 -4.02 -31.61
C HIS A 71 -20.44 -3.41 -32.84
N ARG A 72 -20.91 -2.23 -33.29
CA ARG A 72 -20.24 -1.50 -34.38
C ARG A 72 -18.83 -1.07 -33.99
N ALA A 73 -18.60 -0.72 -32.72
CA ALA A 73 -17.29 -0.27 -32.26
C ALA A 73 -16.23 -1.37 -32.18
N PHE A 74 -16.61 -2.54 -31.67
CA PHE A 74 -15.66 -3.58 -31.27
C PHE A 74 -15.91 -4.94 -31.94
N GLY A 75 -16.93 -5.05 -32.79
CA GLY A 75 -17.44 -6.33 -33.25
C GLY A 75 -18.06 -7.10 -32.09
N ARG A 76 -17.34 -8.08 -31.53
CA ARG A 76 -17.88 -8.89 -30.43
C ARG A 76 -17.82 -8.12 -29.10
N VAL A 77 -18.98 -7.87 -28.50
CA VAL A 77 -19.07 -7.19 -27.19
C VAL A 77 -18.89 -8.20 -26.06
N PRO A 78 -17.81 -8.11 -25.24
CA PRO A 78 -17.60 -9.05 -24.14
C PRO A 78 -18.67 -8.89 -23.03
N PRO A 79 -19.04 -9.99 -22.35
CA PRO A 79 -20.04 -9.95 -21.28
C PRO A 79 -19.66 -8.95 -20.18
N GLY A 80 -20.61 -8.09 -19.80
CA GLY A 80 -20.42 -7.13 -18.71
C GLY A 80 -19.74 -5.82 -19.09
N LEU A 81 -19.24 -5.63 -20.33
CA LEU A 81 -18.59 -4.38 -20.76
C LEU A 81 -19.51 -3.17 -20.60
N ARG A 82 -20.75 -3.29 -21.05
CA ARG A 82 -21.77 -2.24 -20.89
C ARG A 82 -21.97 -1.86 -19.42
N ALA A 83 -22.01 -2.85 -18.53
CA ALA A 83 -22.16 -2.60 -17.09
C ALA A 83 -20.92 -1.95 -16.49
N ALA A 84 -19.71 -2.30 -16.97
CA ALA A 84 -18.47 -1.66 -16.60
C ALA A 84 -18.44 -0.18 -17.03
N LEU A 85 -18.79 0.11 -18.30
CA LEU A 85 -18.91 1.47 -18.83
C LEU A 85 -19.90 2.32 -18.02
N ARG A 86 -21.04 1.76 -17.62
CA ARG A 86 -21.99 2.44 -16.73
C ARG A 86 -21.35 2.88 -15.41
N ARG A 87 -20.40 2.10 -14.88
CA ARG A 87 -19.70 2.38 -13.61
C ARG A 87 -18.50 3.30 -13.77
N SER A 88 -18.14 3.66 -15.00
CA SER A 88 -17.05 4.60 -15.32
C SER A 88 -17.41 6.06 -15.02
N GLY A 89 -18.68 6.36 -14.72
CA GLY A 89 -19.14 7.69 -14.33
C GLY A 89 -19.64 8.53 -15.50
N SER A 90 -19.88 9.82 -15.25
CA SER A 90 -20.51 10.74 -16.23
C SER A 90 -19.53 11.38 -17.21
N GLN A 91 -18.25 11.43 -16.86
CA GLN A 91 -17.20 12.10 -17.64
C GLN A 91 -16.48 11.11 -18.55
N PRO A 92 -16.31 11.42 -19.85
CA PRO A 92 -15.55 10.57 -20.75
C PRO A 92 -14.09 10.52 -20.31
N HIS A 93 -13.51 9.32 -20.34
CA HIS A 93 -12.09 9.10 -20.06
C HIS A 93 -11.24 9.21 -21.34
N GLU A 94 -9.92 9.11 -21.19
CA GLU A 94 -8.99 9.06 -22.32
C GLU A 94 -9.24 7.82 -23.22
N PRO A 95 -9.00 7.88 -24.54
CA PRO A 95 -9.24 6.76 -25.44
C PRO A 95 -8.52 5.46 -25.06
N ALA A 96 -7.36 5.56 -24.41
CA ALA A 96 -6.62 4.41 -23.91
C ALA A 96 -7.40 3.59 -22.86
N TYR A 97 -8.21 4.25 -22.02
CA TYR A 97 -9.00 3.59 -20.99
C TYR A 97 -10.01 2.60 -21.58
N TYR A 98 -10.75 2.99 -22.63
CA TYR A 98 -11.77 2.13 -23.24
C TYR A 98 -11.16 0.93 -23.95
N ARG A 99 -10.02 1.14 -24.64
CA ARG A 99 -9.26 0.06 -25.27
C ARG A 99 -8.78 -0.95 -24.22
N GLN A 100 -8.13 -0.46 -23.16
CA GLN A 100 -7.67 -1.30 -22.06
C GLN A 100 -8.83 -2.06 -21.39
N LEU A 101 -9.95 -1.40 -21.13
CA LEU A 101 -11.13 -2.04 -20.53
C LEU A 101 -11.69 -3.12 -21.46
N PHE A 102 -11.79 -2.85 -22.75
CA PHE A 102 -12.24 -3.84 -23.74
C PHE A 102 -11.31 -5.05 -23.79
N ASP A 103 -10.00 -4.83 -23.84
CA ASP A 103 -8.98 -5.89 -23.90
C ASP A 103 -9.03 -6.77 -22.65
N LEU A 104 -9.10 -6.16 -21.46
CA LEU A 104 -9.22 -6.88 -20.19
C LEU A 104 -10.50 -7.72 -20.11
N MET A 105 -11.61 -7.19 -20.60
CA MET A 105 -12.90 -7.89 -20.55
C MET A 105 -13.01 -8.99 -21.61
N SER A 106 -12.22 -8.91 -22.68
CA SER A 106 -12.20 -9.90 -23.77
C SER A 106 -11.19 -11.01 -23.54
N HIS A 107 -10.00 -10.66 -23.03
CA HIS A 107 -8.83 -11.54 -23.00
C HIS A 107 -8.13 -11.59 -21.64
N GLY A 108 -8.59 -10.80 -20.66
CA GLY A 108 -7.95 -10.72 -19.35
C GLY A 108 -8.16 -11.96 -18.48
N ASP A 109 -7.32 -12.11 -17.48
CA ASP A 109 -7.44 -13.18 -16.51
C ASP A 109 -8.77 -13.11 -15.74
N ARG A 110 -9.26 -14.29 -15.35
CA ARG A 110 -10.55 -14.44 -14.64
C ARG A 110 -10.65 -13.56 -13.38
N HIS A 111 -9.54 -13.39 -12.65
CA HIS A 111 -9.53 -12.58 -11.43
C HIS A 111 -9.71 -11.08 -11.73
N LEU A 112 -9.09 -10.56 -12.79
CA LEU A 112 -9.26 -9.17 -13.23
C LEU A 112 -10.70 -8.91 -13.69
N ILE A 113 -11.26 -9.80 -14.51
CA ILE A 113 -12.65 -9.69 -14.98
C ILE A 113 -13.61 -9.68 -13.78
N LYS A 114 -13.42 -10.60 -12.82
CA LYS A 114 -14.22 -10.67 -11.60
C LYS A 114 -14.11 -9.39 -10.77
N ALA A 115 -12.90 -8.85 -10.60
CA ALA A 115 -12.67 -7.60 -9.89
C ALA A 115 -13.37 -6.41 -10.58
N ILE A 116 -13.29 -6.31 -11.91
CA ILE A 116 -14.00 -5.30 -12.70
C ILE A 116 -15.52 -5.42 -12.54
N TRP A 117 -16.05 -6.65 -12.56
CA TRP A 117 -17.49 -6.91 -12.37
C TRP A 117 -17.98 -6.51 -10.99
N GLN A 118 -17.18 -6.75 -9.95
CA GLN A 118 -17.54 -6.48 -8.57
C GLN A 118 -17.24 -5.04 -8.11
N SER A 119 -16.46 -4.28 -8.89
CA SER A 119 -16.15 -2.88 -8.54
C SER A 119 -17.39 -1.99 -8.68
N ALA A 120 -17.74 -1.26 -7.62
CA ALA A 120 -18.89 -0.34 -7.61
C ALA A 120 -18.70 0.88 -8.52
N LYS A 121 -17.46 1.37 -8.63
CA LYS A 121 -17.01 2.43 -9.53
C LYS A 121 -15.82 1.93 -10.34
N LEU A 122 -15.66 2.39 -11.58
CA LEU A 122 -14.58 1.95 -12.46
C LEU A 122 -13.99 3.12 -13.26
N ASP A 123 -13.32 4.04 -12.60
CA ASP A 123 -12.53 5.09 -13.28
C ASP A 123 -11.12 4.57 -13.68
N PRO A 124 -10.31 5.35 -14.40
CA PRO A 124 -8.97 4.94 -14.83
C PRO A 124 -8.03 4.60 -13.66
N GLU A 125 -8.12 5.33 -12.56
CA GLU A 125 -7.33 5.03 -11.36
C GLU A 125 -7.73 3.67 -10.79
N ARG A 126 -9.02 3.39 -10.68
CA ARG A 126 -9.52 2.11 -10.19
C ARG A 126 -9.13 0.94 -11.10
N LEU A 127 -9.19 1.13 -12.41
CA LEU A 127 -8.73 0.13 -13.36
C LEU A 127 -7.23 -0.16 -13.17
N THR A 128 -6.44 0.90 -13.00
CA THR A 128 -4.99 0.79 -12.73
C THR A 128 -4.71 0.02 -11.44
N ILE A 129 -5.46 0.28 -10.37
CA ILE A 129 -5.36 -0.48 -9.11
C ILE A 129 -5.64 -1.97 -9.34
N ILE A 130 -6.75 -2.29 -10.02
CA ILE A 130 -7.15 -3.68 -10.29
C ILE A 130 -6.05 -4.43 -11.07
N THR A 131 -5.48 -3.80 -12.08
CA THR A 131 -4.43 -4.40 -12.91
C THR A 131 -3.04 -4.42 -12.27
N GLY A 132 -2.82 -3.59 -11.25
CA GLY A 132 -1.51 -3.42 -10.61
C GLY A 132 -1.29 -4.32 -9.39
N VAL A 133 -2.36 -4.84 -8.78
CA VAL A 133 -2.24 -5.71 -7.60
C VAL A 133 -2.02 -7.19 -8.00
N PRO A 134 -1.26 -7.95 -7.20
CA PRO A 134 -1.16 -9.41 -7.35
C PRO A 134 -2.52 -10.11 -7.36
N ALA A 135 -2.61 -11.25 -8.04
CA ALA A 135 -3.87 -11.96 -8.28
C ALA A 135 -4.62 -12.35 -6.98
N ASP A 136 -3.90 -12.67 -5.91
CA ASP A 136 -4.47 -13.02 -4.60
C ASP A 136 -4.97 -11.81 -3.80
N LEU A 137 -4.49 -10.61 -4.14
CA LEU A 137 -4.99 -9.33 -3.62
C LEU A 137 -6.10 -8.74 -4.50
N CYS A 138 -6.31 -9.29 -5.69
CA CYS A 138 -7.33 -8.86 -6.65
C CYS A 138 -8.72 -9.45 -6.31
N ASP A 139 -9.14 -9.28 -5.05
CA ASP A 139 -10.48 -9.64 -4.55
C ASP A 139 -11.23 -8.37 -4.15
N SER A 140 -12.53 -8.30 -4.46
CA SER A 140 -13.35 -7.12 -4.18
C SER A 140 -13.34 -6.72 -2.70
N ARG A 141 -13.28 -7.67 -1.76
CA ARG A 141 -13.25 -7.40 -0.31
C ARG A 141 -11.96 -6.68 0.12
N ILE A 142 -10.87 -6.87 -0.61
CA ILE A 142 -9.60 -6.18 -0.38
C ILE A 142 -9.59 -4.87 -1.15
N LEU A 143 -9.89 -4.94 -2.45
CA LEU A 143 -9.86 -3.78 -3.34
C LEU A 143 -10.74 -2.64 -2.84
N THR A 144 -11.92 -2.89 -2.25
CA THR A 144 -12.79 -1.82 -1.71
C THR A 144 -12.16 -1.02 -0.57
N LYS A 145 -11.16 -1.60 0.12
CA LYS A 145 -10.41 -0.96 1.21
C LYS A 145 -9.15 -0.24 0.72
N ILE A 146 -8.75 -0.45 -0.54
CA ILE A 146 -7.65 0.26 -1.20
C ILE A 146 -8.16 1.62 -1.67
N LYS A 147 -7.44 2.67 -1.27
CA LYS A 147 -7.84 4.08 -1.43
C LYS A 147 -7.42 4.65 -2.78
N ASP A 148 -6.17 4.40 -3.13
CA ASP A 148 -5.49 4.99 -4.29
C ASP A 148 -4.38 4.04 -4.76
N ARG A 149 -3.73 4.41 -5.87
CA ARG A 149 -2.64 3.62 -6.47
C ARG A 149 -1.46 3.42 -5.53
N LYS A 150 -1.08 4.45 -4.75
CA LYS A 150 0.07 4.36 -3.83
C LYS A 150 -0.23 3.35 -2.72
N HIS A 151 -1.42 3.44 -2.13
CA HIS A 151 -1.88 2.49 -1.12
C HIS A 151 -1.93 1.05 -1.67
N ALA A 152 -2.34 0.84 -2.92
CA ALA A 152 -2.30 -0.48 -3.56
C ALA A 152 -0.87 -1.06 -3.60
N THR A 153 0.09 -0.24 -4.03
CA THR A 153 1.51 -0.60 -4.07
C THR A 153 2.05 -0.91 -2.67
N ASP A 154 1.78 -0.05 -1.69
CA ASP A 154 2.25 -0.22 -0.31
C ASP A 154 1.70 -1.52 0.31
N VAL A 155 0.44 -1.87 0.02
CA VAL A 155 -0.18 -3.13 0.47
C VAL A 155 0.50 -4.33 -0.19
N ALA A 156 0.70 -4.30 -1.51
CA ALA A 156 1.35 -5.39 -2.23
C ALA A 156 2.79 -5.62 -1.73
N LEU A 157 3.56 -4.54 -1.56
CA LEU A 157 4.92 -4.59 -1.02
C LEU A 157 4.96 -5.09 0.43
N SER A 158 4.01 -4.68 1.26
CA SER A 158 3.92 -5.14 2.66
C SER A 158 3.64 -6.64 2.74
N VAL A 159 2.68 -7.15 1.95
CA VAL A 159 2.35 -8.58 1.91
C VAL A 159 3.54 -9.41 1.41
N ASP A 160 4.22 -8.95 0.36
CA ASP A 160 5.43 -9.60 -0.16
C ASP A 160 6.57 -9.60 0.88
N LEU A 161 6.83 -8.47 1.53
CA LEU A 161 7.83 -8.38 2.60
C LEU A 161 7.53 -9.34 3.74
N LEU A 162 6.28 -9.37 4.23
CA LEU A 162 5.88 -10.28 5.31
C LEU A 162 6.05 -11.74 4.91
N SER A 163 5.66 -12.09 3.69
CA SER A 163 5.81 -13.44 3.15
C SER A 163 7.29 -13.86 3.06
N ARG A 164 8.17 -12.98 2.56
CA ARG A 164 9.63 -13.22 2.53
C ARG A 164 10.25 -13.36 3.93
N ARG A 165 9.61 -12.80 4.96
CA ARG A 165 10.00 -12.92 6.37
C ARG A 165 9.34 -14.09 7.09
N GLY A 166 8.77 -15.04 6.35
CA GLY A 166 8.24 -16.30 6.87
C GLY A 166 6.80 -16.22 7.38
N VAL A 167 6.08 -15.11 7.13
CA VAL A 167 4.65 -15.06 7.41
C VAL A 167 3.90 -15.87 6.35
N ASP A 168 2.97 -16.72 6.77
CA ASP A 168 2.09 -17.44 5.86
C ASP A 168 1.23 -16.46 5.05
N ARG A 169 1.49 -16.42 3.74
CA ARG A 169 0.82 -15.52 2.80
C ARG A 169 -0.67 -15.82 2.70
N ALA A 170 -1.07 -17.09 2.64
CA ALA A 170 -2.48 -17.45 2.50
C ALA A 170 -3.27 -17.00 3.73
N ALA A 171 -2.75 -17.29 4.92
CA ALA A 171 -3.38 -16.87 6.17
C ALA A 171 -3.42 -15.33 6.34
N LEU A 172 -2.40 -14.61 5.85
CA LEU A 172 -2.42 -13.15 5.81
C LEU A 172 -3.51 -12.62 4.87
N ILE A 173 -3.64 -13.18 3.66
CA ILE A 173 -4.67 -12.79 2.69
C ILE A 173 -6.07 -13.02 3.26
N ASP A 174 -6.29 -14.15 3.94
CA ASP A 174 -7.55 -14.43 4.63
C ASP A 174 -7.85 -13.42 5.74
N ALA A 175 -6.84 -12.99 6.49
CA ALA A 175 -7.02 -11.93 7.46
C ALA A 175 -7.35 -10.57 6.82
N LEU A 176 -6.77 -10.25 5.64
CA LEU A 176 -7.13 -9.04 4.89
C LEU A 176 -8.57 -9.08 4.39
N HIS A 177 -9.08 -10.26 4.02
CA HIS A 177 -10.49 -10.44 3.68
C HIS A 177 -11.41 -10.09 4.86
N GLN A 178 -11.08 -10.61 6.04
CA GLN A 178 -11.93 -10.52 7.25
C GLN A 178 -11.81 -9.20 8.01
N SER A 179 -10.71 -8.46 7.85
CA SER A 179 -10.46 -7.25 8.62
C SER A 179 -11.27 -6.05 8.11
N ASP A 180 -11.73 -5.18 9.01
CA ASP A 180 -12.34 -3.90 8.63
C ASP A 180 -11.32 -2.91 8.03
N GLY A 181 -10.03 -3.09 8.31
CA GLY A 181 -8.96 -2.18 7.89
C GLY A 181 -7.68 -2.91 7.48
N ILE A 182 -7.29 -2.78 6.20
CA ILE A 182 -6.08 -3.41 5.66
C ILE A 182 -4.82 -3.02 6.45
N ASN A 183 -4.67 -1.74 6.78
CA ASN A 183 -3.49 -1.24 7.48
C ASN A 183 -3.34 -1.86 8.88
N ASP A 184 -4.45 -2.04 9.60
CA ASP A 184 -4.44 -2.63 10.94
C ASP A 184 -4.16 -4.13 10.87
N ALA A 185 -4.71 -4.83 9.88
CA ALA A 185 -4.37 -6.23 9.62
C ALA A 185 -2.87 -6.39 9.30
N ILE A 186 -2.33 -5.62 8.36
CA ILE A 186 -0.90 -5.65 8.02
C ILE A 186 -0.05 -5.35 9.26
N LYS A 187 -0.39 -4.31 10.03
CA LYS A 187 0.29 -3.95 11.28
C LYS A 187 0.23 -5.06 12.32
N HIS A 188 -0.90 -5.75 12.44
CA HIS A 188 -1.03 -6.86 13.38
C HIS A 188 -0.15 -8.05 12.97
N TRP A 189 -0.17 -8.38 11.67
CA TRP A 189 0.60 -9.47 11.12
C TRP A 189 2.10 -9.18 11.05
N SER A 190 2.52 -7.92 10.91
CA SER A 190 3.93 -7.56 10.98
C SER A 190 4.55 -7.86 12.34
N MET A 191 3.77 -7.91 13.42
CA MET A 191 4.30 -8.32 14.72
C MET A 191 4.74 -9.80 14.74
N ARG A 192 4.22 -10.64 13.84
CA ARG A 192 4.54 -12.08 13.75
C ARG A 192 5.79 -12.36 12.94
N MET A 193 6.29 -11.38 12.19
CA MET A 193 7.45 -11.59 11.35
C MET A 193 8.71 -11.79 12.21
N SER A 194 9.65 -12.57 11.67
CA SER A 194 10.96 -12.74 12.30
C SER A 194 11.85 -11.56 11.96
N PHE A 195 12.46 -10.98 12.99
CA PHE A 195 13.48 -9.95 12.84
C PHE A 195 14.77 -10.55 12.26
N PRO A 196 15.58 -9.74 11.56
CA PRO A 196 16.95 -10.11 11.23
C PRO A 196 17.73 -10.56 12.49
N PRO A 197 18.69 -11.48 12.35
CA PRO A 197 19.48 -11.93 13.49
C PRO A 197 20.26 -10.76 14.09
N GLY A 198 20.16 -10.61 15.41
CA GLY A 198 20.98 -9.68 16.18
C GLY A 198 22.42 -10.19 16.36
N PRO A 199 23.27 -9.44 17.09
CA PRO A 199 24.69 -9.75 17.20
C PRO A 199 25.01 -11.01 17.99
N ILE A 200 24.16 -11.35 18.96
CA ILE A 200 24.41 -12.44 19.91
C ILE A 200 23.31 -13.50 19.76
N PRO A 201 23.64 -14.77 19.48
CA PRO A 201 22.66 -15.85 19.46
C PRO A 201 22.12 -16.15 20.86
N ALA A 202 21.10 -17.00 20.97
CA ALA A 202 20.61 -17.44 22.27
C ALA A 202 21.72 -18.21 23.02
N ALA A 203 21.90 -17.90 24.30
CA ALA A 203 22.95 -18.47 25.14
C ALA A 203 22.44 -18.62 26.59
N GLU A 204 23.21 -19.30 27.44
CA GLU A 204 22.86 -19.42 28.85
C GLU A 204 22.75 -18.02 29.50
N GLY A 205 21.61 -17.76 30.16
CA GLY A 205 21.31 -16.45 30.74
C GLY A 205 20.99 -15.34 29.73
N TYR A 206 20.90 -15.62 28.42
CA TYR A 206 20.60 -14.61 27.41
C TYR A 206 19.57 -15.08 26.37
N ARG A 207 18.48 -14.32 26.22
CA ARG A 207 17.42 -14.57 25.24
C ARG A 207 17.29 -13.40 24.25
N PRO A 208 17.68 -13.56 22.97
CA PRO A 208 17.45 -12.53 21.97
C PRO A 208 15.95 -12.38 21.67
N ILE A 209 15.54 -11.15 21.38
CA ILE A 209 14.18 -10.83 20.94
C ILE A 209 14.13 -10.97 19.42
N ARG A 210 13.27 -11.86 18.93
CA ARG A 210 13.24 -12.31 17.53
C ARG A 210 11.99 -11.89 16.78
N THR A 211 10.93 -11.46 17.48
CA THR A 211 9.66 -11.11 16.86
C THR A 211 9.07 -9.82 17.44
N GLY A 212 8.14 -9.21 16.69
CA GLY A 212 7.39 -8.06 17.17
C GLY A 212 6.49 -8.36 18.36
N ILE A 213 5.95 -9.57 18.44
CA ILE A 213 5.17 -10.04 19.60
C ILE A 213 6.05 -10.05 20.86
N GLU A 214 7.26 -10.60 20.75
CA GLU A 214 8.22 -10.59 21.86
C GLU A 214 8.61 -9.15 22.23
N LEU A 215 8.95 -8.31 21.26
CA LEU A 215 9.29 -6.91 21.50
C LEU A 215 8.16 -6.15 22.21
N ALA A 216 6.90 -6.38 21.81
CA ALA A 216 5.74 -5.79 22.47
C ALA A 216 5.54 -6.31 23.91
N ALA A 217 5.82 -7.59 24.16
CA ALA A 217 5.80 -8.18 25.49
C ALA A 217 6.89 -7.57 26.39
N ILE A 218 8.11 -7.40 25.86
CA ILE A 218 9.23 -6.73 26.54
C ILE A 218 8.92 -5.27 26.83
N ALA A 219 8.41 -4.52 25.86
CA ALA A 219 8.02 -3.13 26.05
C ALA A 219 7.01 -2.98 27.20
N ARG A 220 6.08 -3.95 27.33
CA ARG A 220 5.10 -3.98 28.43
C ARG A 220 5.74 -4.38 29.76
N LYS A 221 6.58 -5.43 29.77
CA LYS A 221 7.29 -5.94 30.96
C LYS A 221 8.16 -4.85 31.58
N TYR A 222 8.98 -4.20 30.77
CA TYR A 222 9.90 -3.17 31.21
C TYR A 222 9.27 -1.77 31.23
N ARG A 223 8.05 -1.58 30.70
CA ARG A 223 7.41 -0.24 30.53
C ARG A 223 8.38 0.79 29.92
N ASN A 224 9.06 0.40 28.85
CA ASN A 224 10.05 1.23 28.16
C ASN A 224 9.64 1.57 26.72
N CYS A 225 10.44 2.42 26.08
CA CYS A 225 10.20 2.90 24.71
C CYS A 225 10.63 1.91 23.62
N SER A 226 10.93 0.64 23.93
CA SER A 226 11.41 -0.34 22.94
C SER A 226 10.42 -0.56 21.78
N ARG A 227 9.13 -0.27 21.98
CA ARG A 227 8.11 -0.28 20.91
C ARG A 227 8.40 0.74 19.80
N GLY A 228 9.04 1.87 20.11
CA GLY A 228 9.43 2.89 19.14
C GLY A 228 10.50 2.41 18.16
N TYR A 229 11.21 1.33 18.48
CA TYR A 229 12.28 0.77 17.66
C TYR A 229 11.81 -0.31 16.69
N PHE A 230 10.50 -0.57 16.59
CA PHE A 230 9.98 -1.65 15.76
C PHE A 230 10.57 -1.59 14.34
N SER A 231 10.47 -0.45 13.65
CA SER A 231 11.03 -0.25 12.30
C SER A 231 12.54 -0.47 12.24
N SER A 232 13.31 0.05 13.19
CA SER A 232 14.77 -0.15 13.23
C SER A 232 15.15 -1.61 13.41
N VAL A 233 14.41 -2.34 14.27
CA VAL A 233 14.60 -3.78 14.45
C VAL A 233 14.15 -4.56 13.20
N MET A 234 13.07 -4.13 12.52
CA MET A 234 12.63 -4.74 11.25
C MET A 234 13.71 -4.69 10.16
N VAL A 235 14.39 -3.54 10.05
CA VAL A 235 15.45 -3.32 9.05
C VAL A 235 16.78 -3.94 9.51
N GLY A 236 16.90 -4.35 10.77
CA GLY A 236 18.10 -4.95 11.33
C GLY A 236 19.18 -3.94 11.66
N THR A 237 18.80 -2.68 11.89
CA THR A 237 19.69 -1.65 12.42
C THR A 237 19.68 -1.61 13.94
N HIS A 238 18.72 -2.27 14.58
CA HIS A 238 18.67 -2.43 16.04
C HIS A 238 18.32 -3.87 16.42
N ALA A 239 18.71 -4.28 17.62
CA ALA A 239 18.32 -5.56 18.20
C ALA A 239 18.18 -5.44 19.72
N PHE A 240 17.45 -6.38 20.32
CA PHE A 240 17.30 -6.46 21.77
C PHE A 240 17.51 -7.89 22.27
N GLY A 241 17.93 -8.03 23.52
CA GLY A 241 17.94 -9.32 24.21
C GLY A 241 17.81 -9.17 25.71
N GLU A 242 17.12 -10.10 26.36
CA GLU A 242 17.05 -10.18 27.81
C GLU A 242 18.25 -10.95 28.35
N PHE A 243 18.93 -10.37 29.33
CA PHE A 243 20.05 -10.98 30.03
C PHE A 243 19.70 -11.17 31.51
N ARG A 244 19.98 -12.36 32.05
CA ARG A 244 19.74 -12.72 33.43
C ARG A 244 21.07 -12.96 34.16
N CYS A 245 21.27 -12.24 35.25
CA CYS A 245 22.43 -12.40 36.12
C CYS A 245 21.97 -12.26 37.58
N GLU A 246 22.43 -13.15 38.47
CA GLU A 246 22.17 -13.07 39.91
C GLU A 246 20.67 -12.91 40.28
N GLY A 247 19.80 -13.62 39.54
CA GLY A 247 18.35 -13.57 39.76
C GLY A 247 17.65 -12.29 39.28
N ARG A 248 18.37 -11.36 38.66
CA ARG A 248 17.81 -10.14 38.05
C ARG A 248 17.85 -10.22 36.52
N GLU A 249 16.89 -9.56 35.88
CA GLU A 249 16.74 -9.53 34.43
C GLU A 249 16.88 -8.11 33.91
N VAL A 250 17.73 -7.91 32.90
CA VAL A 250 17.97 -6.63 32.24
C VAL A 250 17.78 -6.77 30.74
N LEU A 251 17.40 -5.68 30.08
CA LEU A 251 17.29 -5.62 28.63
C LEU A 251 18.57 -4.99 28.06
N ILE A 252 19.25 -5.71 27.19
CA ILE A 252 20.38 -5.17 26.41
C ILE A 252 19.84 -4.67 25.07
N SER A 253 20.16 -3.43 24.73
CA SER A 253 19.88 -2.81 23.43
C SER A 253 21.14 -2.77 22.59
N PHE A 254 21.00 -3.10 21.32
CA PHE A 254 22.08 -3.06 20.34
C PHE A 254 21.69 -2.14 19.19
N ASP A 255 22.66 -1.35 18.74
CA ASP A 255 22.58 -0.53 17.54
C ASP A 255 23.59 -1.05 16.52
N LYS A 256 23.30 -0.90 15.24
CA LYS A 256 24.18 -1.26 14.13
C LYS A 256 24.63 0.00 13.42
N THR A 257 25.87 0.40 13.64
CA THR A 257 26.50 1.58 13.04
C THR A 257 27.64 1.12 12.14
N ASP A 258 27.68 1.60 10.89
CA ASP A 258 28.72 1.25 9.90
C ASP A 258 28.95 -0.26 9.74
N GLY A 259 27.86 -1.04 9.78
CA GLY A 259 27.89 -2.50 9.65
C GLY A 259 28.30 -3.25 10.93
N MET A 260 28.77 -2.55 11.95
CA MET A 260 29.19 -3.13 13.24
C MET A 260 28.09 -3.00 14.29
N TRP A 261 27.92 -4.05 15.09
CA TRP A 261 27.03 -4.03 16.24
C TRP A 261 27.73 -3.44 17.45
N ILE A 262 27.02 -2.57 18.17
CA ILE A 262 27.48 -1.98 19.43
C ILE A 262 26.39 -2.13 20.48
N VAL A 263 26.78 -2.25 21.75
CA VAL A 263 25.81 -2.14 22.84
C VAL A 263 25.45 -0.67 23.01
N ASP A 264 24.18 -0.33 22.77
CA ASP A 264 23.68 1.04 22.95
C ASP A 264 23.34 1.32 24.43
N GLY A 265 22.85 0.31 25.13
CA GLY A 265 22.53 0.43 26.55
C GLY A 265 22.03 -0.84 27.21
N VAL A 266 22.00 -0.80 28.54
CA VAL A 266 21.41 -1.83 29.41
C VAL A 266 20.33 -1.17 30.25
N TYR A 267 19.12 -1.73 30.24
CA TYR A 267 17.95 -1.09 30.83
C TYR A 267 17.20 -2.03 31.78
N THR A 268 16.63 -1.45 32.84
CA THR A 268 15.66 -2.10 33.72
C THR A 268 14.27 -1.51 33.51
N PHE A 269 13.32 -1.84 34.41
CA PHE A 269 11.98 -1.30 34.40
C PHE A 269 11.99 0.24 34.33
N ARG A 270 11.17 0.82 33.44
CA ARG A 270 11.06 2.26 33.14
C ARG A 270 12.38 2.94 32.78
N ASN A 271 13.37 2.18 32.28
CA ASN A 271 14.73 2.67 32.04
C ASN A 271 15.38 3.26 33.30
N PHE A 272 15.03 2.77 34.50
CA PHE A 272 15.72 3.14 35.72
C PHE A 272 17.18 2.65 35.71
N ASP A 273 17.99 3.29 36.56
CA ASP A 273 19.39 2.93 36.74
C ASP A 273 19.52 1.45 37.08
N VAL A 274 20.42 0.80 36.35
CA VAL A 274 20.77 -0.59 36.56
C VAL A 274 21.89 -0.64 37.59
N ASP A 275 21.80 -1.57 38.54
CA ASP A 275 22.90 -1.85 39.46
C ASP A 275 24.22 -1.99 38.69
N ALA A 276 25.27 -1.32 39.18
CA ALA A 276 26.53 -1.21 38.47
C ALA A 276 27.21 -2.58 38.23
N GLY A 277 27.03 -3.54 39.14
CA GLY A 277 27.53 -4.90 39.00
C GLY A 277 26.84 -5.62 37.86
N ILE A 278 25.51 -5.53 37.80
CA ILE A 278 24.69 -6.19 36.77
C ILE A 278 24.93 -5.56 35.39
N SER A 279 24.99 -4.24 35.33
CA SER A 279 25.30 -3.51 34.10
C SER A 279 26.67 -3.92 33.56
N ARG A 280 27.70 -3.93 34.43
CA ARG A 280 29.05 -4.40 34.06
C ARG A 280 29.05 -5.86 33.60
N ALA A 281 28.27 -6.74 34.24
CA ALA A 281 28.15 -8.13 33.83
C ALA A 281 27.50 -8.26 32.43
N ALA A 282 26.48 -7.47 32.13
CA ALA A 282 25.82 -7.45 30.82
C ALA A 282 26.75 -6.94 29.71
N TYR A 283 27.48 -5.84 29.93
CA TYR A 283 28.49 -5.34 28.98
C TYR A 283 29.65 -6.32 28.81
N ALA A 284 30.13 -6.92 29.89
CA ALA A 284 31.18 -7.93 29.81
C ALA A 284 30.71 -9.19 29.06
N PHE A 285 29.45 -9.58 29.23
CA PHE A 285 28.83 -10.65 28.45
C PHE A 285 28.83 -10.32 26.95
N ALA A 286 28.33 -9.14 26.57
CA ALA A 286 28.29 -8.72 25.17
C ALA A 286 29.69 -8.62 24.55
N ALA A 287 30.67 -8.08 25.29
CA ALA A 287 32.05 -7.98 24.85
C ALA A 287 32.69 -9.36 24.60
N ARG A 288 32.41 -10.36 25.45
CA ARG A 288 32.86 -11.76 25.21
C ARG A 288 32.28 -12.37 23.94
N GLN A 289 31.13 -11.87 23.48
CA GLN A 289 30.48 -12.27 22.23
C GLN A 289 30.92 -11.41 21.04
N GLY A 290 31.96 -10.57 21.21
CA GLY A 290 32.50 -9.73 20.14
C GLY A 290 31.73 -8.43 19.89
N VAL A 291 30.82 -8.04 20.78
CA VAL A 291 30.04 -6.80 20.66
C VAL A 291 30.61 -5.75 21.60
N PRO A 292 31.31 -4.73 21.09
CA PRO A 292 31.86 -3.68 21.93
C PRO A 292 30.74 -2.82 22.53
N ASP A 293 31.00 -2.29 23.72
CA ASP A 293 30.20 -1.20 24.28
C ASP A 293 30.43 0.06 23.45
N ARG A 294 29.36 0.82 23.21
CA ARG A 294 29.46 2.19 22.72
C ARG A 294 30.13 3.00 23.83
N ARG A 295 31.46 2.94 23.95
CA ARG A 295 32.22 3.79 24.86
C ARG A 295 31.85 5.23 24.51
N PRO A 296 31.03 5.92 25.30
CA PRO A 296 30.97 7.35 25.16
C PRO A 296 32.35 7.81 25.62
N ASP A 297 32.94 8.78 24.94
CA ASP A 297 33.93 9.60 25.63
C ASP A 297 33.20 10.31 26.78
N ARG A 298 33.08 9.62 27.92
CA ARG A 298 32.37 10.08 29.13
C ARG A 298 33.15 11.18 29.84
N SER A 299 34.30 11.60 29.31
CA SER A 299 35.06 12.73 29.85
C SER A 299 34.34 14.05 29.61
N ASP A 300 33.55 14.18 28.54
CA ASP A 300 32.88 15.43 28.22
C ASP A 300 31.48 15.53 28.83
N LYS A 301 31.46 15.88 30.12
CA LYS A 301 30.22 16.14 30.89
C LYS A 301 29.33 17.19 30.22
N ALA A 302 29.85 18.06 29.36
CA ALA A 302 29.07 19.08 28.66
C ALA A 302 28.21 18.48 27.54
N VAL A 303 28.75 17.53 26.76
CA VAL A 303 27.99 16.81 25.72
C VAL A 303 26.87 15.97 26.32
N GLU A 304 27.11 15.38 27.49
CA GLU A 304 26.09 14.61 28.21
C GLU A 304 25.01 15.53 28.82
N ALA A 305 25.37 16.70 29.33
CA ALA A 305 24.40 17.71 29.75
C ALA A 305 23.56 18.22 28.55
N LEU A 306 24.20 18.45 27.40
CA LEU A 306 23.54 18.85 26.16
C LEU A 306 22.57 17.78 25.65
N ARG A 307 22.94 16.49 25.73
CA ARG A 307 22.04 15.37 25.38
C ARG A 307 20.84 15.26 26.33
N ARG A 308 21.04 15.44 27.64
CA ARG A 308 19.93 15.42 28.61
C ARG A 308 18.94 16.55 28.37
N LEU A 309 19.44 17.74 28.01
CA LEU A 309 18.61 18.90 27.67
C LEU A 309 17.99 18.76 26.26
N GLY A 310 18.70 18.12 25.33
CA GLY A 310 18.28 17.89 23.94
C GLY A 310 17.29 16.72 23.76
N ARG A 311 17.11 15.83 24.74
CA ARG A 311 16.09 14.76 24.68
C ARG A 311 14.64 15.27 24.61
N PHE A 312 14.40 16.58 24.80
CA PHE A 312 13.11 17.23 24.53
C PHE A 312 12.99 17.82 23.12
N HIS A 313 14.06 17.87 22.33
CA HIS A 313 14.08 18.40 20.98
C HIS A 313 14.89 17.49 20.05
N GLY A 314 14.22 16.55 19.38
CA GLY A 314 14.89 15.62 18.49
C GLY A 314 13.98 14.83 17.57
N ASP A 315 13.05 15.50 16.90
CA ASP A 315 12.72 15.20 15.49
C ASP A 315 13.03 16.50 14.73
N TRP A 316 14.31 16.72 14.41
CA TRP A 316 14.71 17.64 13.35
C TRP A 316 15.52 16.83 12.36
N GLY A 317 14.85 16.49 11.26
CA GLY A 317 15.48 15.91 10.09
C GLY A 317 16.40 16.92 9.42
N PHE A 318 17.56 16.42 9.03
CA PHE A 318 18.24 16.83 7.81
C PHE A 318 18.30 15.61 6.89
#